data_AF-A0A822HTF0-F1
#
_entry.id   AF-A0A822HTF0-F1
#
_cell.length_a   1.000
_cell.length_b   1.000
_cell.length_c   1.000
_cell.angle_alpha   90.00
_cell.angle_beta   90.00
_cell.angle_gamma   90.00
#
_symmetry.space_group_name_H-M   'P 1'
#
loop_
_entity.id
_entity.type
_entity.pdbx_description
1 polymer ?
#
loop_
_entity_poly.entity_id
_entity_poly.type
_entity_poly.pdbx_seq_one_letter_code
_entity_poly.pdbx_strand_id
1 'polypeptide(L)'
;MQISWQYLFIVSLLTVVYGQVETKNIRSISSGLSFGRCRGYCQQSINMTSSPPELVASKQPNFPQESYSPVQRQFPFSSTQWEQLVSLLDLETFTALADRIGCPGCADGGIEWI
;
A
#
# COMPACT_ATOMS: atom_id res chain seq x y z
N MET A 1 -45.03 -28.36 19.32
CA MET A 1 -44.38 -27.37 18.44
C MET A 1 -42.94 -27.84 18.23
N GLN A 2 -42.71 -28.59 17.16
CA GLN A 2 -41.50 -29.40 16.96
C GLN A 2 -40.60 -28.66 15.97
N ILE A 3 -39.71 -27.82 16.49
CA ILE A 3 -38.73 -27.09 15.68
C ILE A 3 -37.78 -28.15 15.11
N SER A 4 -37.90 -28.43 13.81
CA SER A 4 -37.17 -29.53 13.19
C SER A 4 -35.68 -29.19 13.17
N TRP A 5 -34.86 -30.12 13.68
CA TRP A 5 -33.39 -30.04 13.70
C TRP A 5 -32.76 -29.76 12.32
N GLN A 6 -33.53 -29.98 11.26
CA GLN A 6 -33.17 -29.71 9.87
C GLN A 6 -32.91 -28.22 9.64
N TYR A 7 -33.72 -27.33 10.22
CA TYR A 7 -33.56 -25.89 10.08
C TYR A 7 -32.34 -25.36 10.83
N LEU A 8 -32.00 -25.94 11.98
CA LEU A 8 -30.80 -25.56 12.75
C LEU A 8 -29.51 -25.91 11.99
N PHE A 9 -29.46 -27.07 11.34
CA PHE A 9 -28.33 -27.44 10.49
C PHE A 9 -28.18 -26.50 9.28
N ILE A 10 -29.29 -26.18 8.61
CA ILE A 10 -29.31 -25.29 7.44
C ILE A 10 -28.88 -23.87 7.82
N VAL A 11 -29.33 -23.35 8.97
CA VAL A 11 -28.91 -22.04 9.47
C VAL A 11 -27.42 -22.03 9.81
N SER A 12 -26.89 -23.09 10.43
CA SER A 12 -25.44 -23.17 10.72
C SER A 12 -24.59 -23.24 9.45
N LEU A 13 -25.05 -23.98 8.43
CA LEU A 13 -24.40 -24.06 7.12
C LEU A 13 -24.43 -22.71 6.39
N LEU A 14 -25.55 -21.97 6.46
CA LEU A 14 -25.65 -20.63 5.89
C LEU A 14 -24.72 -19.65 6.61
N THR A 15 -24.57 -19.71 7.93
CA THR A 15 -23.62 -18.84 8.65
C THR A 15 -22.14 -19.12 8.30
N VAL A 16 -21.77 -20.38 8.04
CA VAL A 16 -20.39 -20.73 7.62
C VAL A 16 -20.10 -20.24 6.20
N VAL A 17 -21.09 -20.28 5.30
CA VAL A 17 -20.93 -19.82 3.90
C VAL A 17 -20.93 -18.29 3.80
N TYR A 18 -21.72 -17.59 4.62
CA TYR A 18 -21.76 -16.12 4.64
C TYR A 18 -20.63 -15.46 5.44
N GLY A 19 -19.87 -16.23 6.23
CA GLY A 19 -18.73 -15.75 7.02
C GLY A 19 -17.43 -15.54 6.21
N GLN A 20 -17.50 -15.46 4.89
CA GLN A 20 -16.35 -15.09 4.06
C GLN A 20 -16.13 -13.57 4.18
N VAL A 21 -15.34 -13.22 5.19
CA VAL A 21 -14.71 -11.91 5.37
C VAL A 21 -14.23 -11.38 4.02
N GLU A 22 -14.63 -10.16 3.64
CA GLU A 22 -13.99 -9.44 2.54
C GLU A 22 -12.50 -9.29 2.88
N THR A 23 -11.66 -10.12 2.29
CA THR A 23 -10.23 -9.86 2.31
C THR A 23 -9.99 -8.66 1.38
N LYS A 24 -9.74 -7.49 1.97
CA LYS A 24 -9.10 -6.37 1.27
C LYS A 24 -7.76 -6.88 0.74
N ASN A 25 -7.76 -7.41 -0.47
CA ASN A 25 -6.55 -7.89 -1.12
C ASN A 25 -5.74 -6.66 -1.55
N ILE A 26 -4.71 -6.32 -0.79
CA ILE A 26 -3.75 -5.27 -1.13
C ILE A 26 -3.14 -5.64 -2.49
N ARG A 27 -3.23 -4.72 -3.46
CA ARG A 27 -2.70 -4.92 -4.82
C ARG A 27 -1.34 -4.28 -5.02
N SER A 28 -1.12 -3.18 -4.31
CA SER A 28 0.12 -2.42 -4.35
C SER A 28 0.34 -1.69 -3.05
N ILE A 29 1.60 -1.46 -2.72
CA ILE A 29 2.04 -0.57 -1.64
C ILE A 29 3.02 0.39 -2.27
N SER A 30 2.76 1.67 -2.13
CA SER A 30 3.62 2.71 -2.64
C SER A 30 4.03 3.62 -1.50
N SER A 31 5.18 4.24 -1.61
CA SER A 31 5.59 5.30 -0.72
C SER A 31 6.52 6.25 -1.42
N GLY A 32 6.67 7.45 -0.88
CA GLY A 32 7.59 8.39 -1.47
C GLY A 32 7.78 9.66 -0.68
N LEU A 33 8.66 10.47 -1.21
CA LEU A 33 8.96 11.79 -0.70
C LEU A 33 9.11 12.79 -1.85
N SER A 34 8.85 14.05 -1.52
CA SER A 34 8.94 15.17 -2.46
C SER A 34 9.38 16.44 -1.75
N PHE A 35 10.26 17.20 -2.38
CA PHE A 35 10.69 18.52 -1.94
C PHE A 35 10.48 19.54 -3.05
N GLY A 36 9.68 20.58 -2.81
CA GLY A 36 9.34 21.58 -3.84
C GLY A 36 10.55 22.42 -4.26
N ARG A 37 11.38 22.84 -3.29
CA ARG A 37 12.63 23.59 -3.53
C ARG A 37 13.83 22.70 -3.22
N CYS A 38 14.29 21.94 -4.21
CA CYS A 38 15.46 21.10 -4.10
C CYS A 38 16.32 21.18 -5.38
N ARG A 39 17.62 20.83 -5.26
CA ARG A 39 18.51 20.58 -6.40
C ARG A 39 18.83 19.08 -6.46
N GLY A 40 18.76 18.50 -7.66
CA GLY A 40 18.96 17.07 -7.87
C GLY A 40 17.66 16.27 -7.81
N TYR A 41 17.70 15.06 -7.25
CA TYR A 41 16.56 14.16 -7.16
C TYR A 41 15.59 14.55 -6.05
N CYS A 42 14.65 15.42 -6.40
CA CYS A 42 13.70 16.03 -5.47
C CYS A 42 12.47 15.18 -5.18
N GLN A 43 12.22 14.18 -6.02
CA GLN A 43 11.15 13.21 -5.83
C GLN A 43 11.75 11.81 -5.80
N GLN A 44 11.30 11.00 -4.85
CA GLN A 44 11.67 9.60 -4.74
C GLN A 44 10.43 8.79 -4.42
N SER A 45 10.33 7.61 -5.02
CA SER A 45 9.22 6.70 -4.75
C SER A 45 9.66 5.25 -4.77
N ILE A 46 8.99 4.42 -4.00
CA ILE A 46 9.04 2.96 -4.09
C ILE A 46 7.62 2.49 -4.40
N ASN A 47 7.48 1.63 -5.40
CA ASN A 47 6.21 1.00 -5.76
C ASN A 47 6.39 -0.51 -5.72
N MET A 48 5.55 -1.19 -4.95
CA MET A 48 5.52 -2.65 -4.83
C MET A 48 4.17 -3.16 -5.31
N THR A 49 4.12 -4.14 -6.20
CA THR A 49 2.88 -4.76 -6.71
C THR A 49 2.81 -6.24 -6.35
N SER A 50 1.59 -6.78 -6.23
CA SER A 50 1.38 -8.19 -5.90
C SER A 50 1.38 -9.14 -7.10
N SER A 51 1.00 -8.65 -8.28
CA SER A 51 0.79 -9.46 -9.48
C SER A 51 1.10 -8.70 -10.78
N PRO A 52 2.25 -8.96 -11.44
CA PRO A 52 3.36 -9.74 -10.89
C PRO A 52 3.99 -9.06 -9.67
N PRO A 53 4.64 -9.84 -8.77
CA PRO A 53 5.51 -9.26 -7.74
C PRO A 53 6.59 -8.40 -8.39
N GLU A 54 6.54 -7.10 -8.15
CA GLU A 54 7.51 -6.14 -8.66
C GLU A 54 7.83 -5.12 -7.57
N LEU A 55 9.09 -4.71 -7.46
CA LEU A 55 9.50 -3.56 -6.64
C LEU A 55 10.28 -2.61 -7.54
N VAL A 56 9.79 -1.39 -7.65
CA VAL A 56 10.38 -0.34 -8.47
C VAL A 56 10.69 0.89 -7.64
N ALA A 57 11.95 1.29 -7.58
CA ALA A 57 12.35 2.55 -6.99
C ALA A 57 12.66 3.58 -8.08
N SER A 58 12.15 4.80 -7.90
CA SER A 58 12.33 5.90 -8.84
C SER A 58 12.89 7.12 -8.14
N LYS A 59 13.70 7.90 -8.85
CA LYS A 59 14.21 9.21 -8.44
C LYS A 59 14.14 10.17 -9.62
N GLN A 60 13.64 11.37 -9.40
CA GLN A 60 13.56 12.37 -10.46
C GLN A 60 13.72 13.80 -9.91
N PRO A 61 14.29 14.73 -10.69
CA PRO A 61 14.26 16.15 -10.36
C PRO A 61 12.86 16.72 -10.60
N ASN A 62 12.57 17.89 -10.00
CA ASN A 62 11.31 18.60 -10.28
C ASN A 62 11.27 19.20 -11.69
N PHE A 63 12.44 19.50 -12.26
CA PHE A 63 12.60 20.07 -13.60
C PHE A 63 13.73 19.31 -14.30
N PRO A 64 13.67 19.14 -15.64
CA PRO A 64 14.76 18.53 -16.39
C PRO A 64 16.09 19.23 -16.10
N GLN A 65 17.10 18.46 -15.69
CA GLN A 65 18.45 18.94 -15.38
C GLN A 65 19.46 17.97 -16.00
N GLU A 66 20.41 18.48 -16.77
CA GLU A 66 21.40 17.66 -17.48
C GLU A 66 22.19 16.71 -16.55
N SER A 67 22.46 17.16 -15.32
CA SER A 67 23.18 16.35 -14.31
C SER A 67 22.31 15.35 -13.55
N TYR A 68 20.99 15.40 -13.70
CA TYR A 68 20.03 14.62 -12.91
C TYR A 68 18.88 14.09 -13.78
N SER A 69 19.18 13.21 -14.72
CA SER A 69 18.16 12.49 -15.48
C SER A 69 17.33 11.58 -14.57
N PRO A 70 16.01 11.43 -14.79
CA PRO A 70 15.19 10.48 -14.05
C PRO A 70 15.81 9.07 -14.05
N VAL A 71 15.80 8.43 -12.88
CA VAL A 71 16.32 7.08 -12.68
C VAL A 71 15.21 6.20 -12.16
N GLN A 72 15.06 5.03 -12.74
CA GLN A 72 14.17 3.98 -12.29
C GLN A 72 14.96 2.68 -12.21
N ARG A 73 14.80 1.94 -11.11
CA ARG A 73 15.39 0.62 -10.96
C ARG A 73 14.38 -0.37 -10.39
N GLN A 74 14.30 -1.51 -11.06
CA GLN A 74 13.62 -2.70 -10.56
C GLN A 74 14.57 -3.46 -9.65
N PHE A 75 14.03 -4.02 -8.57
CA PHE A 75 14.76 -4.88 -7.65
C PHE A 75 14.12 -6.28 -7.61
N PRO A 76 14.90 -7.32 -7.30
CA PRO A 76 14.35 -8.64 -7.04
C PRO A 76 13.29 -8.57 -5.94
N PHE A 77 12.08 -8.98 -6.28
CA PHE A 77 10.95 -9.00 -5.36
C PHE A 77 10.06 -10.20 -5.69
N SER A 78 9.78 -11.01 -4.68
CA SER A 78 9.11 -12.31 -4.83
C SER A 78 7.74 -12.32 -4.17
N SER A 79 6.89 -13.26 -4.57
CA SER A 79 5.58 -13.48 -3.92
C SER A 79 5.73 -13.74 -2.42
N THR A 80 6.77 -14.47 -1.98
CA THR A 80 7.03 -14.71 -0.56
C THR A 80 7.35 -13.42 0.19
N GLN A 81 8.15 -12.52 -0.39
CA GLN A 81 8.42 -11.21 0.20
C GLN A 81 7.16 -10.34 0.25
N TRP A 82 6.30 -10.42 -0.77
CA TRP A 82 5.01 -9.75 -0.79
C TRP A 82 4.08 -10.24 0.32
N GLU A 83 3.93 -11.56 0.47
CA GLU A 83 3.11 -12.18 1.52
C GLU A 83 3.62 -11.81 2.92
N GLN A 84 4.94 -11.85 3.14
CA GLN A 84 5.57 -11.40 4.38
C GLN A 84 5.28 -9.92 4.65
N LEU A 85 5.47 -9.03 3.67
CA LEU A 85 5.17 -7.62 3.81
C LEU A 85 3.70 -7.37 4.19
N VAL A 86 2.77 -8.00 3.46
CA VAL A 86 1.33 -7.83 3.70
C VAL A 86 0.93 -8.38 5.07
N SER A 87 1.53 -9.49 5.54
CA SER A 87 1.26 -10.03 6.87
C SER A 87 1.67 -9.13 8.03
N LEU A 88 2.53 -8.14 7.79
CA LEU A 88 2.94 -7.15 8.79
C LEU A 88 1.99 -5.94 8.84
N LEU A 89 1.08 -5.79 7.87
CA LEU A 89 0.21 -4.63 7.77
C LEU A 89 -1.01 -4.77 8.65
N ASP A 90 -1.12 -3.87 9.62
CA ASP A 90 -2.38 -3.58 10.30
C ASP A 90 -3.16 -2.52 9.49
N LEU A 91 -3.96 -3.00 8.53
CA LEU A 91 -4.77 -2.13 7.67
C LEU A 91 -5.85 -1.38 8.44
N GLU A 92 -6.38 -1.94 9.53
CA GLU A 92 -7.40 -1.29 10.34
C GLU A 92 -6.80 -0.04 11.01
N THR A 93 -5.68 -0.21 11.70
CA THR A 93 -4.96 0.90 12.31
C THR A 93 -4.48 1.90 11.27
N PHE A 94 -3.92 1.44 10.14
CA PHE A 94 -3.42 2.35 9.10
C PHE A 94 -4.53 3.20 8.49
N THR A 95 -5.69 2.62 8.17
CA THR A 95 -6.82 3.36 7.58
C THR A 95 -7.58 4.23 8.59
N ALA A 96 -7.35 4.04 9.89
CA ALA A 96 -7.86 4.92 10.94
C ALA A 96 -6.99 6.18 11.16
N LEU A 97 -5.77 6.22 10.60
CA LEU A 97 -4.92 7.42 10.66
C LEU A 97 -5.56 8.56 9.86
N ALA A 98 -5.26 9.79 10.27
CA ALA A 98 -5.62 10.96 9.47
C ALA A 98 -4.85 10.95 8.15
N ASP A 99 -5.54 11.23 7.05
CA ASP A 99 -4.96 11.35 5.70
C ASP A 99 -3.81 12.37 5.62
N ARG A 100 -3.71 13.29 6.58
CA ARG A 100 -2.65 14.29 6.68
C ARG A 100 -2.18 14.46 8.11
N ILE A 101 -0.90 14.20 8.34
CA ILE A 101 -0.22 14.48 9.60
C ILE A 101 0.56 15.79 9.47
N GLY A 102 0.26 16.77 10.32
CA GLY A 102 0.90 18.08 10.31
C GLY A 102 0.57 18.92 9.06
N CYS A 103 1.55 19.69 8.57
CA CYS A 103 1.48 20.41 7.30
C CYS A 103 2.61 19.97 6.35
N PRO A 104 2.42 18.86 5.61
CA PRO A 104 3.39 18.43 4.60
C PRO A 104 3.63 19.54 3.58
N GLY A 105 4.91 19.84 3.32
CA GLY A 105 5.28 20.90 2.37
C GLY A 105 5.19 22.35 2.87
N CYS A 106 4.72 22.60 4.10
CA CYS A 106 4.77 23.94 4.69
C CYS A 106 6.22 24.44 4.86
N ALA A 107 6.45 25.74 4.70
CA ALA A 107 7.74 26.41 4.92
C ALA A 107 8.92 25.75 4.17
N ASP A 108 8.72 25.41 2.90
CA ASP A 108 9.69 24.69 2.05
C ASP A 108 10.12 23.30 2.61
N GLY A 109 9.31 22.74 3.51
CA GLY A 109 9.50 21.40 4.05
C GLY A 109 9.27 20.30 3.01
N GLY A 110 9.72 19.09 3.36
CA GLY A 110 9.42 17.89 2.59
C GLY A 110 7.96 17.45 2.74
N ILE A 111 7.53 16.63 1.79
CA ILE A 111 6.30 15.83 1.84
C ILE A 111 6.74 14.37 1.83
N GLU A 112 6.16 13.57 2.71
CA GLU A 112 6.26 12.11 2.67
C GLU A 112 4.85 11.53 2.58
N TRP A 113 4.73 10.38 1.92
CA TRP A 113 3.45 9.70 1.72
C TRP A 113 3.64 8.19 1.62
N ILE A 114 2.57 7.47 1.96
CA ILE A 114 2.39 6.02 1.80
C ILE A 114 0.99 5.82 1.23
#